data_AF-A0A667XQA5-F1
#
_entry.id   AF-A0A667XQA5-F1
#
_cell.length_a   1.000
_cell.length_b   1.000
_cell.length_c   1.000
_cell.angle_alpha   90.00
_cell.angle_beta   90.00
_cell.angle_gamma   90.00
#
_symmetry.space_group_name_H-M   'P 1'
#
loop_
_entity.id
_entity.type
_entity.pdbx_description
1 polymer ?
#
loop_
_entity_poly.entity_id
_entity_poly.type
_entity_poly.pdbx_seq_one_letter_code
_entity_poly.pdbx_strand_id
1 'polypeptide(L)'
;ILHCNKTFFKSSKEAEDKIKKALEKGEVLPTEARFDSNCITPGTDFMAKLQEQLKYFVHNKISTDRTWQGVRVFLSGHETPGEGEHKIMEFIRSENAKPGHDPNTRHCLYGLDADLIMLGLTSHEPHFSLLREEVRFGGKKSQKRITAPEETTFHLLHLSLMREYIDYEFSELRNQVGFEYDLERIIDDWILMGFLVGNDFIPHLPHLHINHDALPLLYKTYISILPKLGGYLNENGHLNLYNFEKYLEKLSEFDREHFSEVFVDLKWFESKVGNKYLNEAAGLAAEKEAVSKHSKKKESALYLAALASSDKEAGAGKGAVVEEEEEEDDMFETEFRQYKRTYYMTKMGVDVVSDEFLANQAKCYVEGIQWILHYYYHGVQSWSWYYPYHYAPFLSDIRNISGLKLTFDLAQPFMPFEQLLGVLPAASKDLLPECYRHLMTSESSPIIEYYPLDFKTDLNGKQQEWEAVVLIPFIDEGSVGSLYRYNTYNDTYICIYICVYIYIYIYI
;
A
#
# COMPACT_ATOMS: atom_id res chain seq x y z
N ILE A 1 9.80 -4.23 -2.68
CA ILE A 1 10.14 -4.64 -4.07
C ILE A 1 9.06 -4.25 -5.08
N LEU A 2 7.83 -4.78 -4.96
CA LEU A 2 6.76 -4.48 -5.94
C LEU A 2 6.41 -3.00 -6.07
N HIS A 3 6.41 -2.26 -4.95
CA HIS A 3 6.25 -0.80 -4.96
C HIS A 3 7.34 -0.13 -5.82
N CYS A 4 8.62 -0.40 -5.53
CA CYS A 4 9.75 0.12 -6.29
C CYS A 4 9.68 -0.28 -7.77
N ASN A 5 9.27 -1.52 -8.07
CA ASN A 5 9.11 -2.01 -9.43
C ASN A 5 8.11 -1.15 -10.23
N LYS A 6 6.91 -0.89 -9.68
CA LYS A 6 5.93 0.01 -10.31
C LYS A 6 6.48 1.42 -10.50
N THR A 7 7.17 1.96 -9.50
CA THR A 7 7.78 3.30 -9.56
C THR A 7 8.88 3.40 -10.61
N PHE A 8 9.73 2.37 -10.76
CA PHE A 8 10.82 2.36 -11.74
C PHE A 8 10.28 2.27 -13.16
N PHE A 9 9.34 1.36 -13.44
CA PHE A 9 8.67 1.26 -14.74
C PHE A 9 8.04 2.59 -15.15
N LYS A 10 7.37 3.25 -14.20
CA LYS A 10 6.79 4.58 -14.41
C LYS A 10 7.84 5.63 -14.72
N SER A 11 8.90 5.71 -13.91
CA SER A 11 9.96 6.71 -14.09
C SER A 11 10.69 6.55 -15.43
N SER A 12 10.87 5.31 -15.89
CA SER A 12 11.46 4.99 -17.20
C SER A 12 10.50 5.37 -18.33
N LYS A 13 9.21 5.04 -18.23
CA LYS A 13 8.21 5.46 -19.23
C LYS A 13 8.10 6.98 -19.34
N GLU A 14 8.06 7.69 -18.20
CA GLU A 14 8.09 9.15 -18.20
C GLU A 14 9.37 9.73 -18.81
N ALA A 15 10.51 9.06 -18.62
CA ALA A 15 11.78 9.46 -19.21
C ALA A 15 11.75 9.35 -20.73
N GLU A 16 11.26 8.22 -21.24
CA GLU A 16 11.10 7.95 -22.66
C GLU A 16 10.11 8.93 -23.30
N ASP A 17 8.96 9.17 -22.66
CA ASP A 17 7.96 10.12 -23.14
C ASP A 17 8.48 11.56 -23.19
N LYS A 18 9.30 11.97 -22.21
CA LYS A 18 9.95 13.28 -22.22
C LYS A 18 10.93 13.41 -23.39
N ILE A 19 11.71 12.37 -23.67
CA ILE A 19 12.65 12.34 -24.80
C ILE A 19 11.89 12.39 -26.12
N LYS A 20 10.85 11.56 -26.28
CA LYS A 20 10.00 11.53 -27.47
C LYS A 20 9.37 12.90 -27.74
N LYS A 21 8.79 13.53 -26.71
CA LYS A 21 8.22 14.89 -26.80
C LYS A 21 9.26 15.96 -27.16
N ALA A 22 10.49 15.85 -26.66
CA ALA A 22 11.57 16.78 -27.00
C ALA A 22 11.99 16.63 -28.48
N LEU A 23 12.13 15.39 -28.95
CA LEU A 23 12.43 15.08 -30.35
C LEU A 23 11.31 15.54 -31.30
N GLU A 24 10.05 15.32 -30.94
CA GLU A 24 8.88 15.80 -31.71
C GLU A 24 8.84 17.34 -31.81
N LYS A 25 9.36 18.05 -30.81
CA LYS A 25 9.51 19.51 -30.80
C LYS A 25 10.77 20.01 -31.52
N GLY A 26 11.63 19.11 -32.00
CA GLY A 26 12.91 19.46 -32.64
C GLY A 26 13.97 19.99 -31.67
N GLU A 27 13.85 19.69 -30.36
CA GLU A 27 14.82 20.08 -29.35
C GLU A 27 16.09 19.21 -29.47
N VAL A 28 17.27 19.83 -29.33
CA VAL A 28 18.55 19.11 -29.32
C VAL A 28 18.74 18.48 -27.95
N LEU A 29 18.84 17.14 -27.92
CA LEU A 29 19.09 16.41 -26.68
C LEU A 29 20.52 16.72 -26.15
N PRO A 30 20.71 16.77 -24.81
CA PRO A 30 22.03 16.90 -24.21
C PRO A 30 22.99 15.81 -24.70
N THR A 31 24.26 16.15 -24.84
CA THR A 31 25.33 15.20 -25.23
C THR A 31 25.73 14.28 -24.08
N GLU A 32 25.53 14.72 -22.84
CA GLU A 32 25.76 13.90 -21.65
C GLU A 32 24.57 12.96 -21.42
N ALA A 33 24.89 11.71 -21.04
CA ALA A 33 23.88 10.75 -20.65
C ALA A 33 23.11 11.28 -19.43
N ARG A 34 21.78 11.20 -19.49
CA ARG A 34 20.92 11.54 -18.35
C ARG A 34 21.27 10.65 -17.16
N PHE A 35 21.27 11.25 -15.96
CA PHE A 35 21.32 10.49 -14.72
C PHE A 35 20.08 9.61 -14.58
N ASP A 36 20.27 8.30 -14.66
CA ASP A 36 19.22 7.31 -14.39
C ASP A 36 19.04 7.16 -12.87
N SER A 37 17.94 7.69 -12.33
CA SER A 37 17.63 7.61 -10.91
C SER A 37 17.44 6.19 -10.40
N ASN A 38 17.14 5.22 -11.27
CA ASN A 38 17.02 3.81 -10.89
C ASN A 38 18.37 3.24 -10.40
N CYS A 39 19.49 3.92 -10.64
CA CYS A 39 20.79 3.56 -10.08
C CYS A 39 20.87 3.71 -8.55
N ILE A 40 19.94 4.44 -7.93
CA ILE A 40 19.81 4.58 -6.46
C ILE A 40 19.06 3.36 -5.89
N THR A 41 19.62 2.19 -6.14
CA THR A 41 19.08 0.89 -5.71
C THR A 41 20.22 -0.01 -5.25
N PRO A 42 20.09 -0.75 -4.14
CA PRO A 42 21.11 -1.71 -3.71
C PRO A 42 21.52 -2.68 -4.83
N GLY A 43 22.82 -2.96 -4.93
CA GLY A 43 23.39 -3.84 -5.95
C GLY A 43 23.99 -3.13 -7.16
N THR A 44 23.76 -1.83 -7.35
CA THR A 44 24.36 -1.08 -8.46
C THR A 44 25.78 -0.62 -8.14
N ASP A 45 26.59 -0.44 -9.18
CA ASP A 45 27.94 0.17 -9.07
C ASP A 45 27.89 1.57 -8.44
N PHE A 46 26.81 2.32 -8.69
CA PHE A 46 26.60 3.63 -8.10
C PHE A 46 26.53 3.54 -6.57
N MET A 47 25.72 2.62 -6.03
CA MET A 47 25.58 2.45 -4.58
C MET A 47 26.87 1.96 -3.92
N ALA A 48 27.63 1.09 -4.59
CA ALA A 48 28.94 0.65 -4.11
C ALA A 48 29.94 1.82 -4.00
N LYS A 49 30.02 2.65 -5.04
CA LYS A 49 30.87 3.87 -5.02
C LYS A 49 30.41 4.86 -3.97
N LEU A 50 29.10 5.06 -3.82
CA LEU A 50 28.53 5.93 -2.81
C LEU A 50 28.89 5.46 -1.40
N GLN A 51 28.78 4.16 -1.13
CA GLN A 51 29.12 3.56 0.16
C GLN A 51 30.58 3.80 0.54
N GLU A 52 31.52 3.55 -0.38
CA GLU A 52 32.94 3.79 -0.12
C GLU A 52 33.24 5.28 0.09
N GLN A 53 32.60 6.16 -0.69
CA GLN A 53 32.75 7.60 -0.51
C GLN A 53 32.16 8.09 0.82
N LEU A 54 31.04 7.52 1.30
CA LEU A 54 30.45 7.83 2.59
C LEU A 54 31.34 7.35 3.75
N LYS A 55 31.90 6.14 3.67
CA LYS A 55 32.89 5.64 4.64
C LYS A 55 34.07 6.61 4.74
N TYR A 56 34.66 6.98 3.60
CA TYR A 56 35.75 7.96 3.56
C TYR A 56 35.33 9.31 4.14
N PHE A 57 34.15 9.81 3.78
CA PHE A 57 33.63 11.08 4.28
C PHE A 57 33.50 11.10 5.80
N VAL A 58 32.91 10.05 6.40
CA VAL A 58 32.76 9.93 7.85
C VAL A 58 34.13 9.89 8.54
N HIS A 59 35.06 9.08 8.05
CA HIS A 59 36.42 9.01 8.60
C HIS A 59 37.14 10.35 8.51
N ASN A 60 37.04 11.03 7.36
CA ASN A 60 37.64 12.34 7.17
C ASN A 60 37.02 13.38 8.12
N LYS A 61 35.69 13.39 8.27
CA LYS A 61 34.99 14.32 9.17
C LYS A 61 35.38 14.13 10.63
N ILE A 62 35.36 12.90 11.14
CA ILE A 62 35.77 12.62 12.52
C ILE A 62 37.23 13.02 12.77
N SER A 63 38.11 12.84 11.78
CA SER A 63 39.54 13.11 11.90
C SER A 63 39.88 14.61 11.80
N THR A 64 39.13 15.37 11.00
CA THR A 64 39.49 16.77 10.65
C THR A 64 38.60 17.81 11.30
N ASP A 65 37.34 17.48 11.59
CA ASP A 65 36.33 18.42 12.09
C ASP A 65 36.12 18.24 13.59
N ARG A 66 36.45 19.26 14.38
CA ARG A 66 36.30 19.24 15.84
C ARG A 66 34.85 19.04 16.28
N THR A 67 33.87 19.45 15.47
CA THR A 67 32.45 19.31 15.82
C THR A 67 31.97 17.85 15.77
N TRP A 68 32.69 16.99 15.05
CA TRP A 68 32.40 15.55 14.96
C TRP A 68 33.12 14.72 16.03
N GLN A 69 34.01 15.34 16.82
CA GLN A 69 34.74 14.66 17.89
C GLN A 69 33.82 14.42 19.09
N GLY A 70 33.80 13.18 19.60
CA GLY A 70 32.91 12.76 20.69
C GLY A 70 31.51 12.34 20.25
N VAL A 71 31.20 12.44 18.95
CA VAL A 71 29.95 11.91 18.36
C VAL A 71 30.16 10.45 17.94
N ARG A 72 29.20 9.58 18.27
CA ARG A 72 29.16 8.21 17.72
C ARG A 72 28.40 8.22 16.41
N VAL A 73 29.08 7.85 15.32
CA VAL A 73 28.50 7.82 13.97
C VAL A 73 28.31 6.36 13.55
N PHE A 74 27.09 6.02 13.14
CA PHE A 74 26.74 4.72 12.59
C PHE A 74 26.39 4.89 11.11
N LEU A 75 26.99 4.07 10.24
CA LEU A 75 26.71 4.06 8.80
C LEU A 75 26.14 2.69 8.42
N SER A 76 24.88 2.65 8.00
CA SER A 76 24.21 1.44 7.53
C SER A 76 23.90 1.56 6.03
N GLY A 77 24.85 1.09 5.21
CA GLY A 77 24.80 1.21 3.75
C GLY A 77 23.88 0.20 3.06
N HIS A 78 24.04 0.10 1.74
CA HIS A 78 23.31 -0.88 0.89
C HIS A 78 23.73 -2.34 1.15
N GLU A 79 24.80 -2.57 1.90
CA GLU A 79 25.30 -3.90 2.28
C GLU A 79 24.39 -4.56 3.33
N THR A 80 23.59 -3.77 4.05
CA THR A 80 22.65 -4.24 5.07
C THR A 80 21.21 -4.22 4.51
N PRO A 81 20.54 -5.39 4.43
CA PRO A 81 19.15 -5.48 3.96
C PRO A 81 18.19 -4.64 4.81
N GLY A 82 17.09 -4.20 4.20
CA GLY A 82 16.04 -3.40 4.84
C GLY A 82 16.07 -1.93 4.44
N GLU A 83 14.89 -1.31 4.47
CA GLU A 83 14.69 0.09 4.13
C GLU A 83 15.33 1.01 5.19
N GLY A 84 15.78 2.19 4.75
CA GLY A 84 16.54 3.10 5.61
C GLY A 84 15.79 3.49 6.88
N GLU A 85 14.52 3.85 6.75
CA GLU A 85 13.64 4.22 7.87
C GLU A 85 13.40 3.07 8.84
N HIS A 86 13.18 1.85 8.36
CA HIS A 86 12.99 0.68 9.23
C HIS A 86 14.28 0.25 9.93
N LYS A 87 15.45 0.38 9.27
CA LYS A 87 16.76 0.17 9.92
C LYS A 87 16.99 1.17 11.05
N ILE A 88 16.55 2.42 10.88
CA ILE A 88 16.62 3.45 11.93
C ILE A 88 15.67 3.08 13.09
N MET A 89 14.44 2.70 12.79
CA MET A 89 13.48 2.33 13.84
C MET A 89 13.90 1.08 14.60
N GLU A 90 14.47 0.08 13.92
CA GLU A 90 15.07 -1.09 14.56
C GLU A 90 16.24 -0.69 15.47
N PHE A 91 17.10 0.22 15.01
CA PHE A 91 18.17 0.78 15.84
C PHE A 91 17.61 1.44 17.10
N ILE A 92 16.60 2.32 16.98
CA ILE A 92 15.96 2.98 18.13
C ILE A 92 15.39 1.96 19.11
N ARG A 93 14.61 0.97 18.62
CA ARG A 93 14.08 -0.11 19.48
C ARG A 93 15.20 -0.88 20.20
N SER A 94 16.29 -1.18 19.50
CA SER A 94 17.43 -1.89 20.06
C SER A 94 18.19 -1.08 21.12
N GLU A 95 18.30 0.24 20.96
CA GLU A 95 18.90 1.12 21.96
C GLU A 95 17.99 1.28 23.17
N ASN A 96 16.68 1.43 22.96
CA ASN A 96 15.68 1.56 24.03
C ASN A 96 15.61 0.32 24.92
N ALA A 97 15.83 -0.87 24.37
CA ALA A 97 15.84 -2.12 25.12
C ALA A 97 17.06 -2.29 26.05
N LYS A 98 18.09 -1.43 25.96
CA LYS A 98 19.31 -1.56 26.77
C LYS A 98 19.07 -1.08 28.21
N PRO A 99 19.64 -1.76 29.23
CA PRO A 99 19.41 -1.45 30.64
C PRO A 99 19.97 -0.10 31.15
N GLY A 100 20.61 0.69 30.29
CA GLY A 100 21.14 2.02 30.60
C GLY A 100 20.66 3.11 29.64
N HIS A 101 19.59 2.84 28.88
CA HIS A 101 18.97 3.82 28.00
C HIS A 101 18.40 4.99 28.81
N ASP A 102 18.64 6.22 28.35
CA ASP A 102 18.02 7.41 28.92
C ASP A 102 16.66 7.63 28.25
N PRO A 103 15.52 7.50 28.96
CA PRO A 103 14.19 7.68 28.40
C PRO A 103 13.91 9.12 27.96
N ASN A 104 14.80 10.07 28.26
CA ASN A 104 14.71 11.46 27.78
C ASN A 104 15.63 11.73 26.57
N THR A 105 16.15 10.67 25.93
CA THR A 105 16.88 10.80 24.67
C THR A 105 16.00 11.52 23.65
N ARG A 106 16.57 12.54 22.99
CA ARG A 106 15.86 13.37 22.02
C ARG A 106 16.21 12.90 20.61
N HIS A 107 15.20 12.46 19.86
CA HIS A 107 15.36 11.95 18.51
C HIS A 107 14.98 13.03 17.49
N CYS A 108 15.83 13.19 16.47
CA CYS A 108 15.55 14.03 15.32
C CYS A 108 15.79 13.20 14.05
N LEU A 109 14.71 12.88 13.34
CA LEU A 109 14.77 12.07 12.12
C LEU A 109 14.58 12.97 10.90
N TYR A 110 15.49 12.87 9.95
CA TYR A 110 15.40 13.61 8.70
C TYR A 110 14.73 12.77 7.61
N GLY A 111 13.73 13.33 6.93
CA GLY A 111 13.16 12.75 5.73
C GLY A 111 11.87 13.46 5.28
N LEU A 112 11.43 13.16 4.06
CA LEU A 112 10.28 13.80 3.42
C LEU A 112 9.00 12.95 3.45
N ASP A 113 9.16 11.66 3.76
CA ASP A 113 8.10 10.66 3.65
C ASP A 113 7.09 10.79 4.79
N ALA A 114 5.81 10.55 4.47
CA ALA A 114 4.72 10.64 5.44
C ALA A 114 4.79 9.50 6.48
N ASP A 115 5.31 8.34 6.07
CA ASP A 115 5.48 7.14 6.88
C ASP A 115 6.36 7.41 8.12
N LEU A 116 7.29 8.37 8.04
CA LEU A 116 8.13 8.78 9.17
C LEU A 116 7.34 9.34 10.34
N ILE A 117 6.16 9.93 10.11
CA ILE A 117 5.26 10.36 11.19
C ILE A 117 4.73 9.14 11.93
N MET A 118 4.23 8.15 11.20
CA MET A 118 3.71 6.92 11.79
C MET A 118 4.83 6.13 12.49
N LEU A 119 5.97 5.94 11.83
CA LEU A 119 7.12 5.25 12.42
C LEU A 119 7.64 5.97 13.67
N GLY A 120 7.76 7.30 13.64
CA GLY A 120 8.16 8.08 14.81
C GLY A 120 7.17 7.92 15.98
N LEU A 121 5.87 7.87 15.72
CA LEU A 121 4.85 7.63 16.74
C LEU A 121 4.90 6.19 17.29
N THR A 122 5.16 5.18 16.46
CA THR A 122 5.31 3.77 16.91
C THR A 122 6.49 3.53 17.85
N SER A 123 7.47 4.45 17.88
CA SER A 123 8.58 4.35 18.82
C SER A 123 8.16 4.58 20.28
N HIS A 124 7.00 5.23 20.50
CA HIS A 124 6.53 5.72 21.79
C HIS A 124 7.53 6.61 22.55
N GLU A 125 8.52 7.17 21.85
CA GLU A 125 9.49 8.08 22.45
C GLU A 125 8.86 9.46 22.67
N PRO A 126 8.91 10.02 23.90
CA PRO A 126 8.26 11.29 24.21
C PRO A 126 8.92 12.49 23.52
N HIS A 127 10.22 12.41 23.21
CA HIS A 127 10.99 13.50 22.63
C HIS A 127 11.43 13.18 21.20
N PHE A 128 10.47 13.09 20.28
CA PHE A 128 10.74 12.81 18.87
C PHE A 128 10.35 14.01 17.98
N SER A 129 11.21 14.35 17.02
CA SER A 129 10.93 15.38 16.01
C SER A 129 11.36 14.93 14.61
N LEU A 130 10.63 15.37 13.58
CA LEU A 130 10.97 15.15 12.18
C LEU A 130 11.47 16.45 11.56
N LEU A 131 12.62 16.37 10.88
CA LEU A 131 13.21 17.46 10.12
C LEU A 131 12.99 17.21 8.63
N ARG A 132 12.44 18.20 7.93
CA ARG A 132 12.21 18.13 6.48
C ARG A 132 12.50 19.45 5.81
N GLU A 133 12.89 19.41 4.54
CA GLU A 133 13.01 20.62 3.73
C GLU A 133 11.63 21.28 3.51
N GLU A 134 11.60 22.61 3.40
CA GLU A 134 10.40 23.36 3.04
C GLU A 134 9.98 23.00 1.61
N VAL A 135 8.81 22.38 1.48
CA VAL A 135 8.20 22.12 0.17
C VAL A 135 7.32 23.31 -0.21
N ARG A 136 7.79 24.14 -1.14
CA ARG A 136 7.03 25.30 -1.65
C ARG A 136 6.06 24.89 -2.74
N PHE A 137 4.77 24.88 -2.43
CA PHE A 137 3.70 24.63 -3.39
C PHE A 137 3.45 25.88 -4.27
N GLY A 138 3.71 25.81 -5.58
CA GLY A 138 3.55 26.93 -6.52
C GLY A 138 4.24 26.71 -7.88
N GLY A 139 3.73 27.31 -8.95
CA GLY A 139 4.14 27.02 -10.34
C GLY A 139 5.63 27.24 -10.66
N LYS A 140 6.18 26.39 -11.53
CA LYS A 140 7.59 26.30 -11.98
C LYS A 140 8.29 27.61 -12.38
N LYS A 141 7.56 28.71 -12.60
CA LYS A 141 8.12 30.01 -13.02
C LYS A 141 8.78 30.81 -11.89
N SER A 142 8.64 30.40 -10.61
CA SER A 142 9.13 31.17 -9.45
C SER A 142 10.21 30.46 -8.60
N GLN A 143 10.45 29.16 -8.81
CA GLN A 143 11.42 28.43 -8.00
C GLN A 143 12.84 28.65 -8.53
N LYS A 144 13.52 29.69 -8.03
CA LYS A 144 14.97 29.82 -8.13
C LYS A 144 15.57 28.59 -7.44
N ARG A 145 16.38 27.81 -8.16
CA ARG A 145 17.10 26.67 -7.57
C ARG A 145 17.99 27.21 -6.46
N ILE A 146 17.71 26.81 -5.22
CA ILE A 146 18.55 27.16 -4.06
C ILE A 146 19.93 26.54 -4.33
N THR A 147 20.97 27.36 -4.25
CA THR A 147 22.35 26.94 -4.54
C THR A 147 23.26 27.03 -3.33
N ALA A 148 22.85 27.78 -2.30
CA ALA A 148 23.56 27.92 -1.04
C ALA A 148 22.85 27.11 0.07
N PRO A 149 23.57 26.25 0.83
CA PRO A 149 22.99 25.49 1.93
C PRO A 149 22.30 26.37 3.00
N GLU A 150 22.78 27.59 3.20
CA GLU A 150 22.26 28.54 4.19
C GLU A 150 20.89 29.13 3.81
N GLU A 151 20.52 29.07 2.53
CA GLU A 151 19.21 29.49 2.03
C GLU A 151 18.16 28.37 2.12
N THR A 152 18.58 27.13 2.41
CA THR A 152 17.68 26.00 2.56
C THR A 152 16.89 26.14 3.86
N THR A 153 15.58 26.21 3.74
CA THR A 153 14.63 26.28 4.85
C THR A 153 14.18 24.88 5.25
N PHE A 154 14.11 24.64 6.55
CA PHE A 154 13.65 23.38 7.12
C PHE A 154 12.44 23.61 8.02
N HIS A 155 11.51 22.66 7.99
CA HIS A 155 10.44 22.54 8.98
C HIS A 155 10.80 21.44 9.99
N LEU A 156 10.58 21.75 11.26
CA LEU A 156 10.71 20.82 12.37
C LEU A 156 9.31 20.48 12.90
N LEU A 157 8.88 19.24 12.68
CA LEU A 157 7.61 18.72 13.17
C LEU A 157 7.83 18.01 14.51
N HIS A 158 7.18 18.48 15.56
CA HIS A 158 7.27 17.88 16.89
C HIS A 158 6.20 16.81 17.07
N LEU A 159 6.62 15.55 17.18
CA LEU A 159 5.67 14.45 17.42
C LEU A 159 5.09 14.50 18.84
N SER A 160 5.79 15.12 19.80
CA SER A 160 5.24 15.39 21.12
C SER A 160 3.94 16.19 21.07
N LEU A 161 3.89 17.26 20.27
CA LEU A 161 2.68 18.06 20.07
C LEU A 161 1.62 17.26 19.31
N MET A 162 2.02 16.47 18.31
CA MET A 162 1.09 15.61 17.58
C MET A 162 0.38 14.61 18.51
N ARG A 163 1.10 14.04 19.47
CA ARG A 163 0.52 13.15 20.49
C ARG A 163 -0.52 13.87 21.36
N GLU A 164 -0.26 15.11 21.75
CA GLU A 164 -1.23 15.95 22.47
C GLU A 164 -2.48 16.25 21.61
N TYR A 165 -2.31 16.50 20.30
CA TYR A 165 -3.44 16.69 19.39
C TYR A 165 -4.26 15.42 19.21
N ILE A 166 -3.63 14.24 19.11
CA ILE A 166 -4.31 12.95 19.06
C ILE A 166 -5.09 12.72 20.36
N ASP A 167 -4.47 12.95 21.51
CA ASP A 167 -5.14 12.82 22.81
C ASP A 167 -6.37 13.73 22.91
N TYR A 168 -6.25 14.97 22.43
CA TYR A 168 -7.37 15.91 22.41
C TYR A 168 -8.52 15.43 21.51
N GLU A 169 -8.21 14.98 20.28
CA GLU A 169 -9.20 14.47 19.32
C GLU A 169 -10.01 13.30 19.88
N PHE A 170 -9.36 12.41 20.65
CA PHE A 170 -9.98 11.21 21.24
C PHE A 170 -10.34 11.37 22.72
N SER A 171 -10.28 12.59 23.27
CA SER A 171 -10.45 12.84 24.70
C SER A 171 -11.83 12.44 25.24
N GLU A 172 -12.86 12.47 24.40
CA GLU A 172 -14.23 12.06 24.78
C GLU A 172 -14.31 10.58 25.17
N LEU A 173 -13.44 9.73 24.60
CA LEU A 173 -13.41 8.31 24.89
C LEU A 173 -13.03 8.02 26.35
N ARG A 174 -12.26 8.90 27.01
CA ARG A 174 -11.82 8.76 28.41
C ARG A 174 -12.96 8.47 29.38
N ASN A 175 -14.16 8.98 29.08
CA ASN A 175 -15.34 8.81 29.93
C ASN A 175 -16.37 7.81 29.38
N GLN A 176 -16.17 7.29 28.16
CA GLN A 176 -17.14 6.45 27.47
C GLN A 176 -16.74 4.98 27.44
N VAL A 177 -15.44 4.66 27.41
CA VAL A 177 -14.96 3.28 27.34
C VAL A 177 -15.18 2.54 28.67
N GLY A 178 -15.50 1.25 28.60
CA GLY A 178 -15.68 0.38 29.76
C GLY A 178 -14.38 -0.16 30.37
N PHE A 179 -13.22 0.29 29.89
CA PHE A 179 -11.88 -0.16 30.28
C PHE A 179 -10.94 1.04 30.50
N GLU A 180 -9.69 0.80 30.94
CA GLU A 180 -8.72 1.88 31.20
C GLU A 180 -8.29 2.57 29.90
N TYR A 181 -8.43 3.90 29.85
CA TYR A 181 -7.96 4.70 28.72
C TYR A 181 -6.44 4.85 28.76
N ASP A 182 -5.78 4.37 27.71
CA ASP A 182 -4.35 4.49 27.45
C ASP A 182 -4.08 5.22 26.12
N LEU A 183 -3.36 6.34 26.19
CA LEU A 183 -3.00 7.16 25.02
C LEU A 183 -2.09 6.41 24.05
N GLU A 184 -1.16 5.58 24.53
CA GLU A 184 -0.26 4.83 23.63
C GLU A 184 -1.06 3.87 22.75
N ARG A 185 -2.11 3.27 23.32
CA ARG A 185 -3.03 2.39 22.57
C ARG A 185 -3.93 3.13 21.59
N ILE A 186 -4.33 4.36 21.93
CA ILE A 186 -5.05 5.23 20.99
C ILE A 186 -4.15 5.61 19.82
N ILE A 187 -2.87 5.91 20.08
CA ILE A 187 -1.88 6.18 19.04
C ILE A 187 -1.67 4.92 18.17
N ASP A 188 -1.58 3.73 18.77
CA ASP A 188 -1.48 2.46 18.06
C ASP A 188 -2.63 2.24 17.07
N ASP A 189 -3.87 2.51 17.52
CA ASP A 189 -5.07 2.42 16.69
C ASP A 189 -5.15 3.56 15.65
N TRP A 190 -4.64 4.74 15.97
CA TRP A 190 -4.53 5.87 15.04
C TRP A 190 -3.59 5.57 13.86
N ILE A 191 -2.46 4.92 14.14
CA ILE A 191 -1.54 4.45 13.11
C ILE A 191 -2.22 3.41 12.21
N LEU A 192 -2.96 2.46 12.80
CA LEU A 192 -3.76 1.48 12.04
C LEU A 192 -4.80 2.17 11.14
N MET A 193 -5.50 3.20 11.62
CA MET A 193 -6.41 4.01 10.79
C MET A 193 -5.66 4.67 9.63
N GLY A 194 -4.43 5.15 9.85
CA GLY A 194 -3.55 5.66 8.80
C GLY A 194 -3.28 4.65 7.69
N PHE A 195 -2.99 3.39 8.04
CA PHE A 195 -2.74 2.33 7.05
C PHE A 195 -3.94 2.02 6.15
N LEU A 196 -5.18 2.18 6.67
CA LEU A 196 -6.39 1.99 5.87
C LEU A 196 -6.58 3.07 4.79
N VAL A 197 -6.12 4.29 5.06
CA VAL A 197 -6.20 5.38 4.09
C VAL A 197 -5.20 5.18 2.96
N GLY A 198 -4.00 4.69 3.27
CA GLY A 198 -2.96 4.46 2.28
C GLY A 198 -1.59 4.14 2.85
N ASN A 199 -0.85 3.32 2.13
CA ASN A 199 0.53 2.95 2.40
C ASN A 199 1.17 2.35 1.14
N ASP A 200 2.46 2.03 1.19
CA ASP A 200 3.21 1.54 0.04
C ASP A 200 2.99 0.06 -0.30
N PHE A 201 2.39 -0.73 0.60
CA PHE A 201 2.36 -2.19 0.54
C PHE A 201 1.04 -2.75 0.01
N ILE A 202 -0.08 -2.11 0.34
CA ILE A 202 -1.42 -2.49 -0.13
C ILE A 202 -2.11 -1.31 -0.84
N PRO A 203 -2.93 -1.58 -1.86
CA PRO A 203 -3.70 -0.53 -2.54
C PRO A 203 -4.70 0.13 -1.60
N HIS A 204 -4.99 1.41 -1.87
CA HIS A 204 -6.03 2.15 -1.17
C HIS A 204 -7.39 1.49 -1.34
N LEU A 205 -8.19 1.52 -0.26
CA LEU A 205 -9.60 1.13 -0.33
C LEU A 205 -10.34 2.02 -1.34
N PRO A 206 -11.31 1.46 -2.10
CA PRO A 206 -12.12 2.24 -3.02
C PRO A 206 -12.75 3.45 -2.32
N HIS A 207 -12.65 4.62 -2.95
CA HIS A 207 -13.28 5.88 -2.51
C HIS A 207 -12.78 6.47 -1.17
N LEU A 208 -11.97 5.75 -0.41
CA LEU A 208 -11.41 6.20 0.87
C LEU A 208 -10.08 6.94 0.65
N HIS A 209 -10.12 8.27 0.53
CA HIS A 209 -8.94 9.11 0.29
C HIS A 209 -8.90 10.34 1.20
N ILE A 210 -7.68 10.80 1.55
CA ILE A 210 -7.47 12.00 2.39
C ILE A 210 -8.14 13.23 1.76
N ASN A 211 -8.07 13.38 0.44
CA ASN A 211 -8.70 14.49 -0.28
C ASN A 211 -10.23 14.48 -0.24
N HIS A 212 -10.84 13.39 0.23
CA HIS A 212 -12.29 13.22 0.39
C HIS A 212 -12.65 12.98 1.87
N ASP A 213 -11.96 13.65 2.80
CA ASP A 213 -12.24 13.62 4.25
C ASP A 213 -12.26 12.22 4.89
N ALA A 214 -11.41 11.30 4.41
CA ALA A 214 -11.32 9.95 4.98
C ALA A 214 -10.88 9.93 6.46
N LEU A 215 -9.98 10.82 6.89
CA LEU A 215 -9.47 10.83 8.27
C LEU A 215 -10.57 11.16 9.31
N PRO A 216 -11.34 12.26 9.16
CA PRO A 216 -12.49 12.51 10.03
C PRO A 216 -13.51 11.36 10.08
N LEU A 217 -13.76 10.69 8.95
CA LEU A 217 -14.65 9.53 8.90
C LEU A 217 -14.12 8.36 9.73
N LEU A 218 -12.83 8.04 9.62
CA LEU A 218 -12.19 6.98 10.40
C LEU A 218 -12.26 7.27 11.90
N TYR A 219 -11.99 8.52 12.30
CA TYR A 219 -12.00 8.93 13.70
C TYR A 219 -13.40 8.88 14.29
N LYS A 220 -14.41 9.41 13.57
CA LYS A 220 -15.81 9.36 14.01
C LYS A 220 -16.31 7.93 14.16
N THR A 221 -15.99 7.07 13.19
CA THR A 221 -16.31 5.64 13.27
C THR A 221 -15.67 5.01 14.50
N TYR A 222 -14.39 5.28 14.74
CA TYR A 222 -13.64 4.76 15.88
C TYR A 222 -14.24 5.21 17.21
N ILE A 223 -14.49 6.51 17.39
CA ILE A 223 -15.10 7.07 18.60
C ILE A 223 -16.47 6.44 18.87
N SER A 224 -17.25 6.17 17.82
CA SER A 224 -18.60 5.60 17.96
C SER A 224 -18.62 4.10 18.33
N ILE A 225 -17.58 3.35 17.96
CA ILE A 225 -17.55 1.89 18.11
C ILE A 225 -16.72 1.47 19.33
N LEU A 226 -15.60 2.14 19.62
CA LEU A 226 -14.67 1.74 20.70
C LEU A 226 -15.36 1.53 22.06
N PRO A 227 -16.31 2.38 22.52
CA PRO A 227 -17.04 2.15 23.77
C PRO A 227 -17.86 0.86 23.81
N LYS A 228 -18.23 0.33 22.64
CA LYS A 228 -18.97 -0.93 22.48
C LYS A 228 -18.03 -2.13 22.38
N LEU A 229 -16.73 -1.89 22.18
CA LEU A 229 -15.70 -2.91 22.13
C LEU A 229 -15.16 -3.18 23.55
N GLY A 230 -14.60 -4.37 23.74
CA GLY A 230 -13.97 -4.77 25.00
C GLY A 230 -12.50 -4.36 25.12
N GLY A 231 -11.97 -3.62 24.15
CA GLY A 231 -10.56 -3.22 24.05
C GLY A 231 -10.24 -2.52 22.73
N TYR A 232 -8.95 -2.32 22.48
CA TYR A 232 -8.40 -1.63 21.31
C TYR A 232 -8.39 -2.51 20.05
N LEU A 233 -8.08 -1.92 18.89
CA LEU A 233 -7.99 -2.63 17.60
C LEU A 233 -6.62 -3.28 17.39
N ASN A 234 -5.58 -2.62 17.87
CA ASN A 234 -4.18 -3.00 17.74
C ASN A 234 -3.54 -3.14 19.12
N GLU A 235 -2.98 -4.31 19.40
CA GLU A 235 -2.30 -4.64 20.65
C GLU A 235 -0.81 -4.88 20.36
N ASN A 236 -0.02 -3.80 20.35
CA ASN A 236 1.43 -3.85 20.11
C ASN A 236 1.76 -4.57 18.80
N GLY A 237 1.22 -4.06 17.69
CA GLY A 237 1.43 -4.61 16.34
C GLY A 237 0.68 -5.91 16.06
N HIS A 238 -0.26 -6.34 16.91
CA HIS A 238 -1.13 -7.50 16.67
C HIS A 238 -2.59 -7.04 16.58
N LEU A 239 -3.29 -7.40 15.50
CA LEU A 239 -4.70 -7.06 15.34
C LEU A 239 -5.57 -7.89 16.28
N ASN A 240 -6.45 -7.20 17.01
CA ASN A 240 -7.61 -7.83 17.60
C ASN A 240 -8.68 -8.00 16.51
N LEU A 241 -8.64 -9.14 15.81
CA LEU A 241 -9.48 -9.38 14.62
C LEU A 241 -10.98 -9.22 14.89
N TYR A 242 -11.45 -9.57 16.08
CA TYR A 242 -12.85 -9.38 16.47
C TYR A 242 -13.21 -7.88 16.55
N ASN A 243 -12.41 -7.10 17.28
CA ASN A 243 -12.64 -5.67 17.40
C ASN A 243 -12.48 -4.96 16.04
N PHE A 244 -11.48 -5.37 15.26
CA PHE A 244 -11.21 -4.83 13.93
C PHE A 244 -12.33 -5.15 12.93
N GLU A 245 -12.90 -6.36 12.98
CA GLU A 245 -14.09 -6.70 12.18
C GLU A 245 -15.27 -5.77 12.52
N LYS A 246 -15.55 -5.53 13.80
CA LYS A 246 -16.62 -4.61 14.22
C LYS A 246 -16.38 -3.17 13.80
N TYR A 247 -15.12 -2.75 13.80
CA TYR A 247 -14.73 -1.45 13.24
C TYR A 247 -14.99 -1.38 11.73
N LEU A 248 -14.55 -2.37 10.96
CA LEU A 248 -14.76 -2.42 9.51
C LEU A 248 -16.23 -2.59 9.11
N GLU A 249 -17.02 -3.38 9.86
CA GLU A 249 -18.47 -3.49 9.67
C GLU A 249 -19.13 -2.12 9.76
N LYS A 250 -18.79 -1.33 10.79
CA LYS A 250 -19.33 0.03 10.94
C LYS A 250 -18.82 0.97 9.85
N LEU A 251 -17.52 0.90 9.54
CA LEU A 251 -16.90 1.72 8.50
C LEU A 251 -17.50 1.43 7.11
N SER A 252 -17.95 0.20 6.86
CA SER A 252 -18.55 -0.21 5.59
C SER A 252 -19.89 0.47 5.26
N GLU A 253 -20.51 1.15 6.21
CA GLU A 253 -21.65 2.05 5.94
C GLU A 253 -21.27 3.14 4.93
N PHE A 254 -19.99 3.57 4.94
CA PHE A 254 -19.45 4.50 3.94
C PHE A 254 -19.63 4.03 2.50
N ASP A 255 -19.42 2.73 2.22
CA ASP A 255 -19.61 2.21 0.86
C ASP A 255 -21.08 2.39 0.39
N ARG A 256 -22.03 2.24 1.33
CA ARG A 256 -23.46 2.38 1.06
C ARG A 256 -23.83 3.85 0.84
N GLU A 257 -23.32 4.74 1.69
CA GLU A 257 -23.52 6.18 1.56
C GLU A 257 -22.96 6.69 0.22
N HIS A 258 -21.74 6.31 -0.12
CA HIS A 258 -21.12 6.66 -1.39
C HIS A 258 -21.90 6.11 -2.58
N PHE A 259 -22.33 4.85 -2.52
CA PHE A 259 -23.14 4.27 -3.58
C PHE A 259 -24.51 4.96 -3.70
N SER A 260 -25.12 5.40 -2.61
CA SER A 260 -26.38 6.14 -2.63
C SER A 260 -26.27 7.42 -3.46
N GLU A 261 -25.20 8.19 -3.28
CA GLU A 261 -24.93 9.39 -4.09
C GLU A 261 -24.82 9.06 -5.59
N VAL A 262 -24.02 8.04 -5.92
CA VAL A 262 -23.84 7.56 -7.30
C VAL A 262 -25.15 7.04 -7.89
N PHE A 263 -25.95 6.34 -7.09
CA PHE A 263 -27.21 5.74 -7.49
C PHE A 263 -28.29 6.78 -7.79
N VAL A 264 -28.37 7.84 -6.98
CA VAL A 264 -29.24 9.00 -7.23
C VAL A 264 -28.88 9.66 -8.56
N ASP A 265 -27.59 9.86 -8.82
CA ASP A 265 -27.12 10.41 -10.10
C ASP A 265 -27.48 9.50 -11.28
N LEU A 266 -27.22 8.19 -11.16
CA LEU A 266 -27.57 7.20 -12.18
C LEU A 266 -29.08 7.23 -12.51
N LYS A 267 -29.95 7.17 -11.49
CA LYS A 267 -31.41 7.25 -11.67
C LYS A 267 -31.84 8.58 -12.31
N TRP A 268 -31.22 9.69 -11.91
CA TRP A 268 -31.49 11.00 -12.52
C TRP A 268 -31.09 11.01 -14.01
N PHE A 269 -29.95 10.43 -14.35
CA PHE A 269 -29.50 10.29 -15.74
C PHE A 269 -30.45 9.39 -16.55
N GLU A 270 -30.86 8.25 -16.02
CA GLU A 270 -31.82 7.36 -16.67
C GLU A 270 -33.16 8.05 -16.94
N SER A 271 -33.65 8.82 -15.97
CA SER A 271 -34.87 9.62 -16.08
C SER A 271 -34.78 10.67 -17.22
N LYS A 272 -33.58 11.22 -17.49
CA LYS A 272 -33.37 12.22 -18.54
C LYS A 272 -33.08 11.65 -19.92
N VAL A 273 -32.42 10.49 -20.01
CA VAL A 273 -31.95 9.92 -21.28
C VAL A 273 -32.91 8.85 -21.82
N GLY A 274 -33.82 8.32 -20.98
CA GLY A 274 -34.87 7.39 -21.39
C GLY A 274 -34.39 5.98 -21.77
N ASN A 275 -33.08 5.72 -21.65
CA ASN A 275 -32.48 4.39 -21.79
C ASN A 275 -32.14 3.86 -20.39
N LYS A 276 -32.69 2.70 -20.07
CA LYS A 276 -32.29 1.89 -18.91
C LYS A 276 -30.82 1.48 -19.12
N TYR A 277 -29.92 1.78 -18.17
CA TYR A 277 -28.55 1.34 -18.31
C TYR A 277 -28.50 -0.20 -18.30
N LEU A 278 -27.78 -0.76 -19.26
CA LEU A 278 -27.62 -2.20 -19.49
C LEU A 278 -26.87 -2.86 -18.31
N ASN A 279 -27.60 -3.53 -17.42
CA ASN A 279 -27.06 -4.54 -16.50
C ASN A 279 -27.95 -5.80 -16.39
N GLU A 280 -28.95 -5.97 -17.28
CA GLU A 280 -29.86 -7.13 -17.25
C GLU A 280 -29.15 -8.48 -17.41
N ALA A 281 -28.06 -8.53 -18.19
CA ALA A 281 -27.36 -9.79 -18.47
C ALA A 281 -26.64 -10.39 -17.25
N ALA A 282 -26.19 -9.55 -16.31
CA ALA A 282 -25.48 -9.99 -15.11
C ALA A 282 -26.44 -10.29 -13.95
N GLY A 283 -27.55 -9.55 -13.83
CA GLY A 283 -28.63 -9.86 -12.88
C GLY A 283 -29.28 -11.22 -13.15
N LEU A 284 -29.53 -11.55 -14.42
CA LEU A 284 -30.08 -12.85 -14.84
C LEU A 284 -29.13 -14.03 -14.57
N ALA A 285 -27.82 -13.80 -14.50
CA ALA A 285 -26.85 -14.82 -14.11
C ALA A 285 -26.84 -15.05 -12.59
N ALA A 286 -26.97 -13.98 -11.80
CA ALA A 286 -27.06 -14.03 -10.35
C ALA A 286 -28.36 -14.69 -9.84
N GLU A 287 -29.49 -14.42 -10.49
CA GLU A 287 -30.75 -15.11 -10.19
C GLU A 287 -30.65 -16.62 -10.46
N LYS A 288 -29.97 -17.03 -11.56
CA LYS A 288 -29.77 -18.45 -11.88
C LYS A 288 -28.90 -19.17 -10.85
N GLU A 289 -27.86 -18.51 -10.31
CA GLU A 289 -27.04 -19.09 -9.24
C GLU A 289 -27.79 -19.13 -7.88
N ALA A 290 -28.58 -18.10 -7.55
CA ALA A 290 -29.38 -18.05 -6.33
C ALA A 290 -30.48 -19.11 -6.32
N VAL A 291 -31.14 -19.35 -7.45
CA VAL A 291 -32.15 -20.40 -7.62
C VAL A 291 -31.55 -21.81 -7.48
N SER A 292 -30.26 -21.99 -7.82
CA SER A 292 -29.57 -23.29 -7.63
C SER A 292 -29.33 -23.64 -6.15
N LYS A 293 -29.14 -22.62 -5.28
CA LYS A 293 -28.93 -22.81 -3.83
C LYS A 293 -30.24 -23.02 -3.04
N HIS A 294 -31.42 -22.77 -3.64
CA HIS A 294 -32.73 -22.92 -2.98
C HIS A 294 -33.40 -24.30 -3.12
N SER A 295 -32.76 -25.30 -3.73
CA SER A 295 -33.33 -26.66 -3.85
C SER A 295 -33.27 -27.51 -2.55
N LYS A 296 -32.92 -26.94 -1.40
CA LYS A 296 -32.98 -27.64 -0.09
C LYS A 296 -33.59 -26.78 1.02
N LYS A 297 -34.86 -26.42 0.86
CA LYS A 297 -35.86 -26.36 1.96
C LYS A 297 -37.25 -26.28 1.36
N LYS A 298 -38.00 -27.37 1.50
CA LYS A 298 -39.42 -27.49 1.15
C LYS A 298 -40.24 -27.08 2.38
N GLU A 299 -41.46 -26.60 2.14
CA GLU A 299 -42.49 -26.08 3.07
C GLU A 299 -42.38 -24.56 3.27
N SER A 300 -43.30 -23.72 2.79
CA SER A 300 -44.76 -23.83 2.77
C SER A 300 -45.34 -23.24 1.47
N ALA A 301 -45.89 -24.10 0.62
CA ALA A 301 -46.73 -23.70 -0.51
C ALA A 301 -48.18 -23.77 -0.06
N LEU A 302 -48.72 -22.66 0.45
CA LEU A 302 -50.14 -22.53 0.79
C LEU A 302 -50.51 -21.05 1.01
N TYR A 303 -50.35 -20.18 -0.01
CA TYR A 303 -51.06 -18.89 0.00
C TYR A 303 -51.40 -18.31 -1.40
N LEU A 304 -51.17 -19.06 -2.48
CA LEU A 304 -51.42 -18.59 -3.86
C LEU A 304 -52.63 -19.28 -4.51
N ALA A 305 -53.77 -19.34 -3.82
CA ALA A 305 -55.01 -19.89 -4.38
C ALA A 305 -56.30 -19.24 -3.87
N ALA A 306 -56.25 -18.03 -3.30
CA ALA A 306 -57.44 -17.40 -2.68
C ALA A 306 -57.69 -15.93 -3.04
N LEU A 307 -57.11 -15.40 -4.13
CA LEU A 307 -57.36 -14.00 -4.56
C LEU A 307 -57.92 -13.87 -5.98
N ALA A 308 -58.54 -14.93 -6.50
CA ALA A 308 -59.45 -14.80 -7.64
C ALA A 308 -60.91 -14.84 -7.13
N SER A 309 -61.57 -13.69 -7.19
CA SER A 309 -63.00 -13.40 -6.98
C SER A 309 -63.46 -12.99 -5.56
N SER A 310 -63.61 -11.68 -5.34
CA SER A 310 -64.90 -11.03 -5.04
C SER A 310 -64.74 -9.55 -4.67
N ASP A 311 -65.65 -8.73 -5.15
CA ASP A 311 -65.74 -7.27 -5.05
C ASP A 311 -65.83 -6.67 -3.62
N LYS A 312 -65.38 -5.40 -3.57
CA LYS A 312 -65.82 -4.25 -2.74
C LYS A 312 -65.30 -4.02 -1.30
N GLU A 313 -65.00 -2.72 -1.13
CA GLU A 313 -65.00 -1.85 0.06
C GLU A 313 -63.73 -1.67 0.91
N ALA A 314 -63.10 -0.51 0.67
CA ALA A 314 -62.63 0.50 1.63
C ALA A 314 -61.92 0.05 2.94
N GLY A 315 -60.63 0.33 3.02
CA GLY A 315 -59.93 0.53 4.30
C GLY A 315 -58.41 0.35 4.26
N ALA A 316 -57.70 1.31 4.86
CA ALA A 316 -56.32 1.23 5.39
C ALA A 316 -55.12 1.48 4.43
N GLY A 317 -54.85 2.76 4.15
CA GLY A 317 -53.57 3.25 3.60
C GLY A 317 -52.42 3.29 4.61
N LYS A 318 -52.02 2.14 5.16
CA LYS A 318 -50.78 1.99 5.96
C LYS A 318 -49.93 0.77 5.59
N GLY A 319 -50.45 -0.18 4.80
CA GLY A 319 -49.68 -1.33 4.31
C GLY A 319 -48.84 -1.02 3.07
N ALA A 320 -49.37 -0.22 2.14
CA ALA A 320 -48.72 0.06 0.86
C ALA A 320 -47.39 0.84 0.99
N VAL A 321 -47.25 1.73 1.99
CA VAL A 321 -46.02 2.53 2.17
C VAL A 321 -44.86 1.68 2.69
N VAL A 322 -45.14 0.70 3.55
CA VAL A 322 -44.11 -0.20 4.10
C VAL A 322 -43.69 -1.23 3.06
N GLU A 323 -44.64 -1.74 2.27
CA GLU A 323 -44.34 -2.63 1.13
C GLU A 323 -43.53 -1.91 0.04
N GLU A 324 -43.85 -0.63 -0.26
CA GLU A 324 -43.07 0.18 -1.21
C GLU A 324 -41.65 0.51 -0.69
N GLU A 325 -41.47 0.80 0.59
CA GLU A 325 -40.14 1.06 1.21
C GLU A 325 -39.26 -0.21 1.23
N GLU A 326 -39.83 -1.38 1.58
CA GLU A 326 -39.09 -2.66 1.56
C GLU A 326 -38.68 -3.07 0.13
N GLU A 327 -39.53 -2.84 -0.87
CA GLU A 327 -39.21 -3.10 -2.28
C GLU A 327 -38.10 -2.18 -2.82
N GLU A 328 -38.07 -0.90 -2.40
CA GLU A 328 -37.01 0.04 -2.78
C GLU A 328 -35.65 -0.32 -2.15
N ASP A 329 -35.64 -0.75 -0.89
CA ASP A 329 -34.43 -1.20 -0.19
C ASP A 329 -33.84 -2.47 -0.83
N ASP A 330 -34.68 -3.43 -1.21
CA ASP A 330 -34.26 -4.65 -1.90
C ASP A 330 -33.69 -4.36 -3.30
N MET A 331 -34.26 -3.40 -4.02
CA MET A 331 -33.70 -2.93 -5.29
C MET A 331 -32.34 -2.26 -5.08
N PHE A 332 -32.20 -1.39 -4.07
CA PHE A 332 -30.93 -0.73 -3.76
C PHE A 332 -29.81 -1.74 -3.45
N GLU A 333 -30.09 -2.74 -2.60
CA GLU A 333 -29.09 -3.77 -2.25
C GLU A 333 -28.71 -4.63 -3.47
N THR A 334 -29.65 -4.91 -4.37
CA THR A 334 -29.38 -5.64 -5.61
C THR A 334 -28.46 -4.84 -6.54
N GLU A 335 -28.75 -3.56 -6.73
CA GLU A 335 -27.93 -2.65 -7.55
C GLU A 335 -26.55 -2.41 -6.93
N PHE A 336 -26.46 -2.29 -5.61
CA PHE A 336 -25.19 -2.16 -4.90
C PHE A 336 -24.30 -3.39 -5.09
N ARG A 337 -24.88 -4.60 -5.00
CA ARG A 337 -24.16 -5.85 -5.31
C ARG A 337 -23.69 -5.90 -6.76
N GLN A 338 -24.52 -5.42 -7.69
CA GLN A 338 -24.18 -5.41 -9.11
C GLN A 338 -23.07 -4.40 -9.43
N TYR A 339 -23.10 -3.24 -8.77
CA TYR A 339 -22.05 -2.23 -8.84
C TYR A 339 -20.70 -2.80 -8.39
N LYS A 340 -20.65 -3.44 -7.22
CA LYS A 340 -19.44 -4.09 -6.72
C LYS A 340 -18.96 -5.23 -7.60
N ARG A 341 -19.87 -6.06 -8.13
CA ARG A 341 -19.52 -7.11 -9.11
C ARG A 341 -18.85 -6.53 -10.35
N THR A 342 -19.41 -5.46 -10.89
CA THR A 342 -18.83 -4.75 -12.04
C THR A 342 -17.43 -4.27 -11.74
N TYR A 343 -17.19 -3.72 -10.54
CA TYR A 343 -15.86 -3.35 -10.10
C TYR A 343 -14.89 -4.55 -10.10
N TYR A 344 -15.23 -5.66 -9.47
CA TYR A 344 -14.35 -6.84 -9.41
C TYR A 344 -14.08 -7.42 -10.80
N MET A 345 -15.09 -7.52 -11.66
CA MET A 345 -14.92 -8.04 -13.02
C MET A 345 -14.04 -7.13 -13.89
N THR A 346 -14.22 -5.81 -13.80
CA THR A 346 -13.52 -4.84 -14.66
C THR A 346 -12.12 -4.51 -14.15
N LYS A 347 -11.94 -4.33 -12.85
CA LYS A 347 -10.66 -3.93 -12.24
C LYS A 347 -9.77 -5.14 -11.96
N MET A 348 -10.32 -6.20 -11.39
CA MET A 348 -9.55 -7.38 -11.02
C MET A 348 -9.55 -8.47 -12.11
N GLY A 349 -10.31 -8.29 -13.19
CA GLY A 349 -10.29 -9.19 -14.34
C GLY A 349 -10.85 -10.59 -14.04
N VAL A 350 -11.79 -10.68 -13.09
CA VAL A 350 -12.36 -11.95 -12.64
C VAL A 350 -13.66 -12.24 -13.38
N ASP A 351 -13.81 -13.45 -13.92
CA ASP A 351 -15.01 -13.85 -14.66
C ASP A 351 -16.22 -14.10 -13.76
N VAL A 352 -15.99 -14.64 -12.55
CA VAL A 352 -17.05 -14.98 -11.59
C VAL A 352 -16.68 -14.49 -10.19
N VAL A 353 -17.50 -13.59 -9.64
CA VAL A 353 -17.34 -13.07 -8.28
C VAL A 353 -18.06 -14.00 -7.30
N SER A 354 -17.36 -15.01 -6.81
CA SER A 354 -17.87 -15.98 -5.83
C SER A 354 -17.65 -15.53 -4.38
N ASP A 355 -18.41 -16.10 -3.44
CA ASP A 355 -18.22 -15.88 -2.00
C ASP A 355 -16.80 -16.29 -1.55
N GLU A 356 -16.24 -17.34 -2.16
CA GLU A 356 -14.87 -17.80 -1.91
C GLU A 356 -13.82 -16.79 -2.38
N PHE A 357 -14.02 -16.20 -3.56
CA PHE A 357 -13.15 -15.14 -4.07
C PHE A 357 -13.15 -13.92 -3.12
N LEU A 358 -14.33 -13.47 -2.69
CA LEU A 358 -14.45 -12.33 -1.75
C LEU A 358 -13.82 -12.64 -0.39
N ALA A 359 -14.02 -13.86 0.14
CA ALA A 359 -13.37 -14.29 1.37
C ALA A 359 -11.85 -14.30 1.24
N ASN A 360 -11.31 -14.71 0.09
CA ASN A 360 -9.88 -14.67 -0.18
C ASN A 360 -9.36 -13.23 -0.29
N GLN A 361 -10.10 -12.32 -0.93
CA GLN A 361 -9.75 -10.89 -0.97
C GLN A 361 -9.68 -10.29 0.43
N ALA A 362 -10.71 -10.53 1.25
CA ALA A 362 -10.78 -10.07 2.64
C ALA A 362 -9.59 -10.61 3.45
N LYS A 363 -9.30 -11.91 3.34
CA LYS A 363 -8.16 -12.54 3.99
C LYS A 363 -6.84 -11.88 3.57
N CYS A 364 -6.58 -11.76 2.27
CA CYS A 364 -5.32 -11.19 1.77
C CYS A 364 -5.13 -9.73 2.22
N TYR A 365 -6.21 -8.96 2.25
CA TYR A 365 -6.16 -7.57 2.69
C TYR A 365 -5.85 -7.46 4.19
N VAL A 366 -6.54 -8.22 5.04
CA VAL A 366 -6.30 -8.23 6.50
C VAL A 366 -4.92 -8.79 6.84
N GLU A 367 -4.47 -9.82 6.13
CA GLU A 367 -3.11 -10.35 6.24
C GLU A 367 -2.08 -9.27 5.92
N GLY A 368 -2.34 -8.43 4.91
CA GLY A 368 -1.49 -7.29 4.59
C GLY A 368 -1.46 -6.22 5.67
N ILE A 369 -2.61 -5.84 6.24
CA ILE A 369 -2.65 -4.91 7.38
C ILE A 369 -1.84 -5.44 8.56
N GLN A 370 -2.00 -6.73 8.89
CA GLN A 370 -1.23 -7.38 9.96
C GLN A 370 0.27 -7.40 9.66
N TRP A 371 0.66 -7.67 8.39
CA TRP A 371 2.05 -7.63 7.96
C TRP A 371 2.65 -6.23 8.13
N ILE A 372 1.93 -5.18 7.73
CA ILE A 372 2.38 -3.77 7.87
C ILE A 372 2.55 -3.42 9.35
N LEU A 373 1.57 -3.76 10.20
CA LEU A 373 1.69 -3.56 11.64
C LEU A 373 2.94 -4.25 12.19
N HIS A 374 3.19 -5.49 11.81
CA HIS A 374 4.41 -6.16 12.20
C HIS A 374 5.67 -5.46 11.69
N TYR A 375 5.69 -5.00 10.44
CA TYR A 375 6.83 -4.32 9.85
C TYR A 375 7.22 -3.05 10.62
N TYR A 376 6.22 -2.31 11.10
CA TYR A 376 6.40 -1.10 11.90
C TYR A 376 6.83 -1.39 13.34
N TYR A 377 6.16 -2.33 14.04
CA TYR A 377 6.37 -2.57 15.48
C TYR A 377 7.47 -3.59 15.78
N HIS A 378 7.57 -4.66 14.99
CA HIS A 378 8.43 -5.82 15.23
C HIS A 378 9.54 -5.98 14.18
N GLY A 379 9.53 -5.19 13.10
CA GLY A 379 10.37 -5.41 11.94
C GLY A 379 9.79 -6.47 11.00
N VAL A 380 10.52 -6.79 9.93
CA VAL A 380 10.04 -7.68 8.86
C VAL A 380 9.71 -9.07 9.41
N GLN A 381 8.47 -9.52 9.20
CA GLN A 381 8.02 -10.88 9.56
C GLN A 381 7.87 -11.80 8.36
N SER A 382 7.94 -11.26 7.14
CA SER A 382 8.07 -12.04 5.90
C SER A 382 8.68 -11.19 4.80
N TRP A 383 9.81 -11.64 4.26
CA TRP A 383 10.49 -11.00 3.12
C TRP A 383 9.83 -11.32 1.78
N SER A 384 9.11 -12.45 1.70
CA SER A 384 8.47 -12.95 0.47
C SER A 384 6.99 -12.60 0.38
N TRP A 385 6.34 -12.24 1.49
CA TRP A 385 4.93 -11.86 1.48
C TRP A 385 4.71 -10.62 0.60
N TYR A 386 3.64 -10.66 -0.18
CA TYR A 386 3.17 -9.52 -0.95
C TYR A 386 1.66 -9.58 -1.13
N TYR A 387 1.04 -8.43 -1.37
CA TYR A 387 -0.38 -8.36 -1.72
C TYR A 387 -0.58 -8.67 -3.22
N PRO A 388 -1.26 -9.78 -3.59
CA PRO A 388 -1.23 -10.32 -4.95
C PRO A 388 -2.27 -9.70 -5.90
N TYR A 389 -2.78 -8.52 -5.58
CA TYR A 389 -3.77 -7.81 -6.41
C TYR A 389 -3.37 -6.35 -6.61
N HIS A 390 -3.73 -5.75 -7.74
CA HIS A 390 -3.47 -4.33 -7.99
C HIS A 390 -4.48 -3.40 -7.29
N TYR A 391 -5.60 -3.94 -6.82
CA TYR A 391 -6.71 -3.18 -6.22
C TYR A 391 -7.13 -3.81 -4.88
N ALA A 392 -7.72 -2.99 -4.00
CA ALA A 392 -8.27 -3.43 -2.73
C ALA A 392 -9.74 -3.88 -2.88
N PRO A 393 -10.26 -4.77 -2.01
CA PRO A 393 -11.69 -5.04 -1.94
C PRO A 393 -12.46 -3.83 -1.39
N PHE A 394 -13.78 -3.83 -1.56
CA PHE A 394 -14.68 -2.92 -0.86
C PHE A 394 -14.70 -3.22 0.64
N LEU A 395 -14.87 -2.19 1.48
CA LEU A 395 -14.98 -2.33 2.94
C LEU A 395 -16.13 -3.27 3.31
N SER A 396 -17.25 -3.13 2.62
CA SER A 396 -18.44 -3.95 2.78
C SER A 396 -18.26 -5.41 2.41
N ASP A 397 -17.15 -5.81 1.78
CA ASP A 397 -16.82 -7.21 1.48
C ASP A 397 -15.73 -7.79 2.41
N ILE A 398 -15.09 -6.97 3.25
CA ILE A 398 -14.14 -7.43 4.27
C ILE A 398 -14.92 -7.88 5.52
N ARG A 399 -15.43 -9.12 5.49
CA ARG A 399 -16.23 -9.71 6.58
C ARG A 399 -15.75 -11.11 6.96
N ASN A 400 -16.20 -11.60 8.12
CA ASN A 400 -15.85 -12.92 8.65
C ASN A 400 -14.34 -13.13 8.85
N ILE A 401 -13.65 -12.07 9.25
CA ILE A 401 -12.22 -12.01 9.50
C ILE A 401 -11.87 -12.39 10.95
N SER A 402 -12.82 -12.32 11.88
CA SER A 402 -12.62 -12.63 13.30
C SER A 402 -11.98 -13.99 13.57
N GLY A 403 -12.25 -15.00 12.72
CA GLY A 403 -11.75 -16.35 12.84
C GLY A 403 -10.48 -16.66 12.03
N LEU A 404 -9.91 -15.67 11.35
CA LEU A 404 -8.72 -15.88 10.52
C LEU A 404 -7.50 -16.19 11.39
N LYS A 405 -6.68 -17.12 10.91
CA LYS A 405 -5.35 -17.38 11.47
C LYS A 405 -4.31 -16.79 10.52
N LEU A 406 -3.65 -15.74 10.98
CA LEU A 406 -2.60 -15.05 10.22
C LEU A 406 -1.25 -15.63 10.63
N THR A 407 -0.47 -16.10 9.66
CA THR A 407 0.85 -16.70 9.88
C THR A 407 1.79 -16.24 8.79
N PHE A 408 2.99 -15.82 9.18
CA PHE A 408 4.01 -15.32 8.26
C PHE A 408 5.25 -16.19 8.35
N ASP A 409 5.73 -16.62 7.19
CA ASP A 409 7.04 -17.25 7.07
C ASP A 409 8.08 -16.16 6.78
N LEU A 410 9.11 -16.07 7.61
CA LEU A 410 10.12 -15.01 7.51
C LEU A 410 10.76 -14.95 6.12
N ALA A 411 10.98 -16.10 5.49
CA ALA A 411 11.74 -16.23 4.24
C ALA A 411 13.12 -15.55 4.33
N GLN A 412 13.80 -15.38 3.19
CA GLN A 412 15.08 -14.69 3.11
C GLN A 412 14.95 -13.44 2.23
N PRO A 413 15.69 -12.36 2.53
CA PRO A 413 15.77 -11.23 1.62
C PRO A 413 16.41 -11.67 0.30
N PHE A 414 15.92 -11.13 -0.82
CA PHE A 414 16.56 -11.31 -2.12
C PHE A 414 18.01 -10.83 -2.10
N MET A 415 18.86 -11.52 -2.84
CA MET A 415 20.22 -11.04 -3.11
C MET A 415 20.14 -9.75 -3.96
N PRO A 416 21.13 -8.85 -3.89
CA PRO A 416 21.04 -7.56 -4.57
C PRO A 416 20.72 -7.65 -6.07
N PHE A 417 21.30 -8.61 -6.80
CA PHE A 417 21.01 -8.78 -8.23
C PHE A 417 19.65 -9.43 -8.52
N GLU A 418 19.18 -10.31 -7.64
CA GLU A 418 17.81 -10.86 -7.72
C GLU A 418 16.79 -9.74 -7.49
N GLN A 419 17.05 -8.88 -6.49
CA GLN A 419 16.25 -7.68 -6.26
C GLN A 419 16.27 -6.75 -7.47
N LEU A 420 17.44 -6.48 -8.07
CA LEU A 420 17.54 -5.63 -9.26
C LEU A 420 16.74 -6.20 -10.44
N LEU A 421 16.79 -7.50 -10.69
CA LEU A 421 15.91 -8.16 -11.68
C LEU A 421 14.43 -8.01 -11.29
N GLY A 422 14.12 -8.05 -10.01
CA GLY A 422 12.77 -7.87 -9.47
C GLY A 422 12.22 -6.45 -9.54
N VAL A 423 13.05 -5.42 -9.66
CA VAL A 423 12.60 -4.01 -9.63
C VAL A 423 12.85 -3.24 -10.92
N LEU A 424 13.94 -3.52 -11.65
CA LEU A 424 14.33 -2.71 -12.80
C LEU A 424 13.47 -2.99 -14.03
N PRO A 425 13.08 -1.96 -14.80
CA PRO A 425 12.58 -2.15 -16.16
C PRO A 425 13.73 -2.44 -17.14
N ALA A 426 13.41 -3.04 -18.29
CA ALA A 426 14.41 -3.38 -19.32
C ALA A 426 15.21 -2.18 -19.84
N ALA A 427 14.64 -0.97 -19.77
CA ALA A 427 15.31 0.29 -20.12
C ALA A 427 16.55 0.58 -19.24
N SER A 428 16.56 0.10 -17.99
CA SER A 428 17.65 0.29 -17.03
C SER A 428 18.55 -0.95 -16.90
N LYS A 429 18.54 -1.87 -17.89
CA LYS A 429 19.34 -3.11 -17.86
C LYS A 429 20.85 -2.89 -17.66
N ASP A 430 21.37 -1.72 -18.02
CA ASP A 430 22.80 -1.43 -17.89
C ASP A 430 23.27 -1.30 -16.43
N LEU A 431 22.32 -1.17 -15.50
CA LEU A 431 22.57 -1.22 -14.05
C LEU A 431 22.80 -2.65 -13.52
N LEU A 432 22.52 -3.66 -14.34
CA LEU A 432 22.81 -5.06 -14.04
C LEU A 432 24.13 -5.51 -14.68
N PRO A 433 24.79 -6.54 -14.09
CA PRO A 433 25.90 -7.22 -14.74
C PRO A 433 25.52 -7.71 -16.15
N GLU A 434 26.48 -7.65 -17.08
CA GLU A 434 26.27 -7.94 -18.50
C GLU A 434 25.64 -9.32 -18.74
N CYS A 435 26.03 -10.33 -17.95
CA CYS A 435 25.52 -11.69 -18.05
C CYS A 435 24.01 -11.82 -17.75
N TYR A 436 23.39 -10.90 -17.02
CA TYR A 436 21.94 -10.95 -16.73
C TYR A 436 21.09 -10.10 -17.68
N ARG A 437 21.69 -9.18 -18.46
CA ARG A 437 20.94 -8.21 -19.29
C ARG A 437 20.06 -8.86 -20.36
N HIS A 438 20.49 -10.03 -20.87
CA HIS A 438 19.73 -10.78 -21.86
C HIS A 438 18.40 -11.32 -21.29
N LEU A 439 18.29 -11.52 -19.97
CA LEU A 439 17.08 -12.01 -19.33
C LEU A 439 15.92 -11.00 -19.42
N MET A 440 16.22 -9.70 -19.50
CA MET A 440 15.21 -8.64 -19.59
C MET A 440 14.83 -8.28 -21.02
N THR A 441 15.56 -8.80 -22.03
CA THR A 441 15.47 -8.30 -23.41
C THR A 441 15.30 -9.39 -24.46
N SER A 442 15.75 -10.61 -24.19
CA SER A 442 15.61 -11.72 -25.13
C SER A 442 14.18 -12.28 -25.09
N GLU A 443 13.57 -12.45 -26.27
CA GLU A 443 12.28 -13.16 -26.41
C GLU A 443 12.34 -14.62 -25.94
N SER A 444 13.54 -15.21 -25.91
CA SER A 444 13.76 -16.56 -25.39
C SER A 444 13.92 -16.63 -23.86
N SER A 445 13.92 -15.47 -23.18
CA SER A 445 14.05 -15.43 -21.73
C SER A 445 12.79 -15.98 -21.06
N PRO A 446 12.91 -16.83 -20.02
CA PRO A 446 11.74 -17.38 -19.34
C PRO A 446 10.98 -16.35 -18.52
N ILE A 447 11.58 -15.18 -18.30
CA ILE A 447 11.02 -14.09 -17.48
C ILE A 447 10.68 -12.84 -18.31
N ILE A 448 10.69 -12.96 -19.65
CA ILE A 448 10.43 -11.82 -20.55
C ILE A 448 9.03 -11.21 -20.36
N GLU A 449 8.05 -12.01 -19.91
CA GLU A 449 6.69 -11.55 -19.65
C GLU A 449 6.60 -10.50 -18.53
N TYR A 450 7.56 -10.49 -17.60
CA TYR A 450 7.63 -9.50 -16.52
C TYR A 450 8.23 -8.16 -16.97
N TYR A 451 8.75 -8.06 -18.19
CA TYR A 451 9.35 -6.85 -18.75
C TYR A 451 8.60 -6.35 -19.98
N PRO A 452 7.31 -5.98 -19.86
CA PRO A 452 6.55 -5.48 -20.98
C PRO A 452 7.13 -4.16 -21.51
N LEU A 453 7.19 -4.01 -22.83
CA LEU A 453 7.63 -2.77 -23.48
C LEU A 453 6.63 -1.62 -23.27
N ASP A 454 5.34 -1.95 -23.16
CA ASP A 454 4.30 -0.99 -22.82
C ASP A 454 3.34 -1.63 -21.81
N PHE A 455 2.82 -0.81 -20.90
CA PHE A 455 1.93 -1.23 -19.82
C PHE A 455 0.81 -0.23 -19.63
N LYS A 456 -0.34 -0.74 -19.18
CA LYS A 456 -1.52 0.06 -18.90
C LYS A 456 -1.39 0.73 -17.54
N THR A 457 -1.92 1.93 -17.45
CA THR A 457 -2.08 2.68 -16.20
C THR A 457 -3.55 3.01 -16.00
N ASP A 458 -4.05 2.82 -14.78
CA ASP A 458 -5.42 3.18 -14.41
C ASP A 458 -5.39 4.31 -13.37
N LEU A 459 -5.99 5.46 -13.71
CA LEU A 459 -6.11 6.58 -12.78
C LEU A 459 -6.97 6.23 -11.56
N ASN A 460 -7.92 5.29 -11.68
CA ASN A 460 -8.76 4.81 -10.59
C ASN A 460 -9.34 5.94 -9.69
N GLY A 461 -9.86 7.01 -10.31
CA GLY A 461 -10.43 8.16 -9.61
C GLY A 461 -9.43 9.23 -9.14
N LYS A 462 -8.13 9.02 -9.38
CA LYS A 462 -7.08 10.01 -9.11
C LYS A 462 -6.98 11.05 -10.22
N GLN A 463 -6.57 12.27 -9.85
CA GLN A 463 -6.42 13.38 -10.80
C GLN A 463 -5.05 13.38 -11.47
N GLN A 464 -4.03 12.89 -10.79
CA GLN A 464 -2.66 12.97 -11.25
C GLN A 464 -2.19 11.63 -11.80
N GLU A 465 -1.55 11.64 -12.97
CA GLU A 465 -0.97 10.44 -13.59
C GLU A 465 0.06 9.77 -12.67
N TRP A 466 0.75 10.54 -11.82
CA TRP A 466 1.72 10.00 -10.86
C TRP A 466 1.07 9.16 -9.74
N GLU A 467 -0.24 9.26 -9.52
CA GLU A 467 -1.01 8.41 -8.59
C GLU A 467 -1.66 7.19 -9.28
N ALA A 468 -1.56 7.08 -10.61
CA ALA A 468 -2.19 5.99 -11.35
C ALA A 468 -1.62 4.61 -10.99
N VAL A 469 -2.50 3.62 -10.92
CA VAL A 469 -2.16 2.21 -10.72
C VAL A 469 -1.44 1.68 -11.95
N VAL A 470 -0.22 1.20 -11.76
CA VAL A 470 0.61 0.58 -12.81
C VAL A 470 0.28 -0.91 -12.90
N LEU A 471 -0.24 -1.33 -14.06
CA LEU A 471 -0.68 -2.70 -14.32
C LEU A 471 0.42 -3.47 -15.04
N ILE A 472 1.32 -4.04 -14.23
CA ILE A 472 2.40 -4.94 -14.66
C ILE A 472 2.25 -6.30 -13.97
N PRO A 473 2.68 -7.40 -14.62
CA PRO A 473 2.63 -8.73 -14.02
C PRO A 473 3.49 -8.82 -12.75
N PHE A 474 3.02 -9.54 -11.74
CA PHE A 474 3.80 -9.80 -10.53
C PHE A 474 4.86 -10.87 -10.80
N ILE A 475 6.09 -10.59 -10.40
CA ILE A 475 7.22 -11.49 -10.61
C ILE A 475 7.10 -12.71 -9.69
N ASP A 476 7.26 -13.91 -10.26
CA ASP A 476 7.38 -15.15 -9.50
C ASP A 476 8.81 -15.33 -8.94
N GLU A 477 8.92 -15.41 -7.61
CA GLU A 477 10.18 -15.62 -6.89
C GLU A 477 10.89 -16.91 -7.34
N GLY A 478 10.14 -17.99 -7.57
CA GLY A 478 10.69 -19.29 -7.96
C GLY A 478 11.43 -19.23 -9.29
N SER A 479 10.85 -18.49 -10.24
CA SER A 479 11.41 -18.27 -11.58
C SER A 479 12.71 -17.46 -11.53
N VAL A 480 12.73 -16.32 -10.82
CA VAL A 480 13.92 -15.45 -10.75
C VAL A 480 15.08 -16.12 -10.01
N GLY A 481 14.83 -16.72 -8.85
CA GLY A 481 15.89 -17.35 -8.05
C GLY A 481 16.53 -18.57 -8.74
N SER A 482 15.74 -19.33 -9.51
CA SER A 482 16.26 -20.49 -10.26
C SER A 482 17.14 -20.07 -11.44
N LEU A 483 16.75 -19.02 -12.16
CA LEU A 483 17.51 -18.42 -13.26
C LEU A 483 18.80 -17.75 -12.79
N TYR A 484 18.75 -17.05 -11.66
CA TYR A 484 19.93 -16.47 -11.03
C TYR A 484 20.94 -17.56 -10.70
N ARG A 485 20.52 -18.64 -10.03
CA ARG A 485 21.40 -19.79 -9.73
C ARG A 485 21.96 -20.40 -11.02
N TYR A 486 21.14 -20.68 -12.02
CA TYR A 486 21.59 -21.31 -13.27
C TYR A 486 22.68 -20.51 -14.01
N ASN A 487 22.47 -19.19 -14.20
CA ASN A 487 23.45 -18.34 -14.88
C ASN A 487 24.71 -18.12 -14.04
N THR A 488 24.59 -18.03 -12.72
CA THR A 488 25.75 -17.92 -11.82
C THR A 488 26.60 -19.21 -11.86
N TYR A 489 25.98 -20.39 -11.92
CA TYR A 489 26.70 -21.67 -12.05
C TYR A 489 27.41 -21.82 -13.40
N ASN A 490 26.80 -21.39 -14.51
CA ASN A 490 27.45 -21.41 -15.83
C ASN A 490 28.60 -20.40 -15.92
N ASP A 491 28.45 -19.23 -15.31
CA ASP A 491 29.53 -18.26 -15.18
C ASP A 491 30.61 -18.74 -14.20
N THR A 492 30.31 -19.61 -13.22
CA THR A 492 31.37 -20.15 -12.34
C THR A 492 32.38 -20.97 -13.15
N TYR A 493 31.97 -21.65 -14.22
CA TYR A 493 32.91 -22.33 -15.13
C TYR A 493 33.77 -21.35 -15.97
N ILE A 494 33.26 -20.16 -16.29
CA ILE A 494 34.00 -19.10 -17.01
C ILE A 494 34.89 -18.28 -16.04
N CYS A 495 34.38 -17.95 -14.86
CA CYS A 495 35.06 -17.25 -13.78
C CYS A 495 36.13 -18.11 -13.10
N ILE A 496 36.00 -19.43 -13.02
CA ILE A 496 37.10 -20.31 -12.60
C ILE A 496 38.26 -20.23 -13.62
N TYR A 497 37.97 -20.18 -14.93
CA TYR A 497 39.01 -20.01 -15.94
C TYR A 497 39.69 -18.63 -15.90
N ILE A 498 38.98 -17.57 -15.47
CA ILE A 498 39.55 -16.23 -15.30
C ILE A 498 40.28 -16.07 -13.94
N CYS A 499 39.76 -16.67 -12.86
CA CYS A 499 40.39 -16.61 -11.53
C CYS A 499 41.67 -17.46 -11.44
N VAL A 500 41.76 -18.58 -12.19
CA VAL A 500 42.99 -19.39 -12.25
C VAL A 500 44.15 -18.64 -12.91
N TYR A 501 43.88 -17.63 -13.75
CA TYR A 501 44.93 -16.79 -14.37
C TYR A 501 45.35 -15.58 -13.51
N ILE A 502 44.62 -15.23 -12.45
CA ILE A 502 44.92 -14.07 -11.59
C ILE A 502 45.57 -14.49 -10.24
N TYR A 503 45.54 -15.76 -9.87
CA TYR A 503 46.14 -16.28 -8.63
C TYR A 503 47.54 -16.92 -8.81
N ILE A 504 48.38 -16.36 -9.67
CA ILE A 504 49.83 -16.66 -9.65
C ILE A 504 50.59 -15.34 -9.47
N TYR A 505 51.37 -15.29 -8.38
CA TYR A 505 52.18 -14.20 -7.81
C TYR A 505 51.53 -13.36 -6.71
N ILE A 506 51.57 -13.90 -5.48
CA ILE A 506 52.37 -13.35 -4.37
C ILE A 506 52.64 -14.53 -3.41
N TYR A 507 53.87 -15.03 -3.43
CA TYR A 507 54.51 -15.74 -2.33
C TYR A 507 55.99 -15.37 -2.37
N ILE A 508 56.38 -14.45 -1.47
CA ILE A 508 57.55 -14.40 -0.58
C ILE A 508 57.53 -13.03 0.09
#